data_AF-A0A4Y8WIZ9-F1
#
_entry.id   AF-A0A4Y8WIZ9-F1
#
_cell.length_a   1.000
_cell.length_b   1.000
_cell.length_c   1.000
_cell.angle_alpha   90.00
_cell.angle_beta   90.00
_cell.angle_gamma   90.00
#
_symmetry.space_group_name_H-M   'P 1'
#
loop_
_entity.id
_entity.type
_entity.pdbx_description
1 polymer ?
#
loop_
_entity_poly.entity_id
_entity_poly.type
_entity_poly.pdbx_seq_one_letter_code
_entity_poly.pdbx_strand_id
1 'polypeptide(L)'
;MSMCETATLQKGIQLAHSGAVRNVSVEKHTANAIVRGSYDYHVSLDCSTSLSAVCDCPAAQYQNVCKHAVALAMILQDQEFLANQQSERETIKKHLQSLGEEATLEMLLDYLEEDEYAWNALLTKIEIHDMPAVYGDLKKLVTQALPREEIWDWRESSAYFHSAYEQLSMIVESMQSLEAEQQWKLIQYIVQRLNKVLEYIDDSSGDRLDVEALINTHMPGILAKLNWSEQAKAEWMFERLTNYEFDVFPSIEEHFKPVWQTNTCFLNLCRQAIEQSSQDENGWNLRLWAMPLIEQSSDWREVVAIKQKIARTHRDYLEIVDLFIDNHEPLEAEYWLAKARKSASQYELNACDEAQFRLYLELGEINSAWTLANRQLEQLPSFQRYQRLAKFKQNYQVEDDEFLTRVERTFKKAYQPPSHHFSQPDVMDALVLFYMDNHKLSEACDWVSTRKVSTNVLLKLADAVVDEKPDNTLSYYLRVVTVYIEQTNNDAYTSAIELLRKAESLLERHDKQKAQFYSEVAHLAITYKRKRNMLKLFKQHYAAHL
;
A
#
# COMPACT_ATOMS: atom_id res chain seq x y z
N MET A 1 6.31 -10.46 -16.14
CA MET A 1 5.58 -10.05 -14.91
C MET A 1 4.10 -10.08 -15.20
N SER A 2 3.29 -10.65 -14.30
CA SER A 2 1.83 -10.62 -14.45
C SER A 2 1.35 -9.17 -14.34
N MET A 3 0.65 -8.65 -15.34
CA MET A 3 0.17 -7.26 -15.34
C MET A 3 -1.00 -7.01 -14.39
N CYS A 4 -1.63 -8.07 -13.88
CA CYS A 4 -2.64 -8.02 -12.84
C CYS A 4 -2.63 -9.32 -12.02
N GLU A 5 -3.27 -9.30 -10.84
CA GLU A 5 -3.48 -10.49 -10.02
C GLU A 5 -4.53 -11.44 -10.65
N THR A 6 -4.41 -12.74 -10.40
CA THR A 6 -5.34 -13.76 -10.93
C THR A 6 -6.80 -13.48 -10.55
N ALA A 7 -7.04 -12.97 -9.34
CA ALA A 7 -8.37 -12.60 -8.88
C ALA A 7 -8.96 -11.40 -9.65
N THR A 8 -8.12 -10.42 -9.98
CA THR A 8 -8.50 -9.24 -10.79
C THR A 8 -8.86 -9.66 -12.22
N LEU A 9 -8.07 -10.56 -12.81
CA LEU A 9 -8.35 -11.13 -14.13
C LEU A 9 -9.71 -11.85 -14.17
N GLN A 10 -9.99 -12.73 -13.20
CA GLN A 10 -11.26 -13.46 -13.14
C GLN A 10 -12.47 -12.54 -12.99
N LYS A 11 -12.37 -11.51 -12.13
CA LYS A 11 -13.43 -10.51 -11.96
C LYS A 11 -13.68 -9.71 -13.23
N GLY A 12 -12.62 -9.35 -13.96
CA GLY A 12 -12.76 -8.62 -15.22
C GLY A 12 -13.42 -9.43 -16.32
N ILE A 13 -13.04 -10.71 -16.45
CA ILE A 13 -13.71 -11.65 -17.36
C ILE A 13 -15.20 -11.75 -17.01
N GLN A 14 -15.53 -11.88 -15.73
CA GLN A 14 -16.93 -11.94 -15.28
C GLN A 14 -17.71 -10.68 -15.65
N LEU A 15 -17.12 -9.49 -15.51
CA LEU A 15 -17.75 -8.22 -15.88
C LEU A 15 -18.01 -8.11 -17.40
N ALA A 16 -17.07 -8.55 -18.23
CA ALA A 16 -17.27 -8.60 -19.68
C ALA A 16 -18.45 -9.51 -20.03
N HIS A 17 -18.50 -10.71 -19.44
CA HIS A 17 -19.57 -11.68 -19.68
C HIS A 17 -20.94 -11.24 -19.15
N SER A 18 -20.99 -10.37 -18.13
CA SER A 18 -22.25 -9.84 -17.60
C SER A 18 -22.82 -8.66 -18.40
N GLY A 19 -22.19 -8.25 -19.50
CA GLY A 19 -22.62 -7.10 -20.29
C GLY A 19 -22.44 -5.77 -19.55
N ALA A 20 -21.45 -5.69 -18.66
CA ALA A 20 -21.18 -4.48 -17.88
C ALA A 20 -20.50 -3.37 -18.69
N VAL A 21 -19.88 -3.70 -19.82
CA VAL A 21 -19.14 -2.77 -20.67
C VAL A 21 -20.08 -2.13 -21.69
N ARG A 22 -20.03 -0.80 -21.82
CA ARG A 22 -20.91 0.02 -22.65
C ARG A 22 -20.12 1.11 -23.38
N ASN A 23 -20.71 1.65 -24.44
CA ASN A 23 -20.21 2.80 -25.19
C ASN A 23 -18.75 2.60 -25.64
N VAL A 24 -18.44 1.41 -26.16
CA VAL A 24 -17.07 1.10 -26.58
C VAL A 24 -16.75 1.88 -27.84
N SER A 25 -15.66 2.64 -27.79
CA SER A 25 -15.08 3.33 -28.94
C SER A 25 -13.63 2.94 -29.10
N VAL A 26 -13.21 2.71 -30.34
CA VAL A 26 -11.82 2.37 -30.67
C VAL A 26 -11.32 3.39 -31.67
N GLU A 27 -10.34 4.19 -31.26
CA GLU A 27 -9.71 5.22 -32.08
C GLU A 27 -8.22 4.93 -32.22
N LYS A 28 -7.80 4.52 -33.43
CA LYS A 28 -6.43 4.11 -33.76
C LYS A 28 -5.91 2.97 -32.88
N HIS A 29 -5.28 3.32 -31.75
CA HIS A 29 -4.68 2.40 -30.80
C HIS A 29 -5.26 2.54 -29.38
N THR A 30 -6.21 3.45 -29.17
CA THR A 30 -6.83 3.68 -27.87
C THR A 30 -8.27 3.20 -27.90
N ALA A 31 -8.65 2.40 -26.91
CA ALA A 31 -10.01 1.96 -26.69
C ALA A 31 -10.58 2.60 -25.43
N ASN A 32 -11.78 3.17 -25.52
CA ASN A 32 -12.48 3.78 -24.39
C ASN A 32 -13.83 3.11 -24.19
N ALA A 33 -14.24 2.94 -22.93
CA ALA A 33 -15.55 2.42 -22.59
C ALA A 33 -16.00 2.87 -21.20
N ILE A 34 -17.29 2.71 -20.93
CA ILE A 34 -17.87 2.78 -19.59
C ILE A 34 -18.10 1.35 -19.10
N VAL A 35 -17.57 1.01 -17.91
CA VAL A 35 -17.74 -0.32 -17.31
C VAL A 35 -18.51 -0.21 -16.01
N ARG A 36 -19.69 -0.84 -15.97
CA ARG A 36 -20.60 -0.82 -14.82
C ARG A 36 -20.17 -1.82 -13.75
N GLY A 37 -19.71 -1.31 -12.61
CA GLY A 37 -19.47 -2.06 -11.38
C GLY A 37 -20.49 -1.70 -10.31
N SER A 38 -20.01 -1.28 -9.14
CA SER A 38 -20.85 -0.60 -8.14
C SER A 38 -21.37 0.75 -8.65
N TYR A 39 -20.59 1.37 -9.56
CA TYR A 39 -20.87 2.61 -10.28
C TYR A 39 -20.43 2.45 -11.75
N ASP A 40 -20.69 3.45 -12.57
CA ASP A 40 -20.19 3.50 -13.94
C ASP A 40 -18.77 4.09 -13.90
N TYR A 41 -17.80 3.35 -14.46
CA TYR A 41 -16.38 3.70 -14.45
C TYR A 41 -15.88 3.93 -15.87
N HIS A 42 -15.21 5.05 -16.12
CA HIS A 42 -14.55 5.35 -17.39
C HIS A 42 -13.23 4.62 -17.47
N VAL A 43 -13.03 3.90 -18.58
CA VAL A 43 -11.84 3.07 -18.80
C VAL A 43 -11.25 3.40 -20.15
N SER A 44 -9.96 3.68 -20.17
CA SER A 44 -9.16 3.83 -21.39
C SER A 44 -8.05 2.78 -21.41
N LEU A 45 -7.85 2.16 -22.57
CA LEU A 45 -6.76 1.23 -22.86
C LEU A 45 -5.97 1.75 -24.07
N ASP A 46 -4.68 2.05 -23.88
CA ASP A 46 -3.77 2.29 -24.98
C ASP A 46 -3.04 1.00 -25.37
N CYS A 47 -3.18 0.61 -26.64
CA CYS A 47 -2.62 -0.59 -27.24
C CYS A 47 -1.50 -0.27 -28.26
N SER A 48 -0.92 0.93 -28.24
CA SER A 48 0.06 1.41 -29.24
C SER A 48 1.41 0.70 -29.17
N THR A 49 2.18 0.89 -28.10
CA THR A 49 3.52 0.30 -27.91
C THR A 49 3.68 -0.45 -26.59
N SER A 50 2.93 -0.06 -25.57
CA SER A 50 2.86 -0.72 -24.26
C SER A 50 1.43 -0.63 -23.77
N LEU A 51 0.84 -1.75 -23.34
CA LEU A 51 -0.52 -1.76 -22.82
C LEU A 51 -0.58 -0.91 -21.54
N SER A 52 -1.20 0.25 -21.62
CA SER A 52 -1.49 1.09 -20.45
C SER A 52 -3.00 1.18 -20.26
N ALA A 53 -3.42 1.19 -19.00
CA ALA A 53 -4.82 1.27 -18.64
C ALA A 53 -5.03 2.44 -17.70
N VAL A 54 -6.00 3.28 -18.01
CA VAL A 54 -6.48 4.36 -17.14
C VAL A 54 -7.92 4.03 -16.78
N CYS A 55 -8.25 4.10 -15.49
CA CYS A 55 -9.60 3.90 -15.01
C CYS A 55 -9.84 4.81 -13.81
N ASP A 56 -11.01 5.44 -13.73
CA ASP A 56 -11.45 6.27 -12.61
C ASP A 56 -11.89 5.46 -11.36
N CYS A 57 -11.72 4.13 -11.37
CA CYS A 57 -12.08 3.32 -10.21
C CYS A 57 -11.02 3.43 -9.09
N PRO A 58 -11.41 3.29 -7.80
CA PRO A 58 -10.47 3.38 -6.68
C PRO A 58 -9.31 2.39 -6.77
N ALA A 59 -9.52 1.26 -7.45
CA ALA A 59 -8.48 0.26 -7.61
C ALA A 59 -7.36 0.70 -8.57
N ALA A 60 -7.59 1.65 -9.48
CA ALA A 60 -6.57 2.14 -10.39
C ALA A 60 -5.46 2.96 -9.66
N GLN A 61 -5.73 3.43 -8.44
CA GLN A 61 -4.76 4.16 -7.63
C GLN A 61 -3.57 3.31 -7.16
N TYR A 62 -3.70 1.97 -7.10
CA TYR A 62 -2.67 1.07 -6.57
C TYR A 62 -2.35 -0.16 -7.44
N GLN A 63 -3.00 -0.33 -8.60
CA GLN A 63 -2.66 -1.39 -9.56
C GLN A 63 -2.77 -0.88 -11.00
N ASN A 64 -1.82 -1.31 -11.84
CA ASN A 64 -1.73 -0.87 -13.24
C ASN A 64 -2.91 -1.31 -14.11
N VAL A 65 -3.56 -2.43 -13.78
CA VAL A 65 -4.71 -2.95 -14.54
C VAL A 65 -5.78 -3.42 -13.57
N CYS A 66 -6.87 -2.67 -13.49
CA CYS A 66 -8.02 -3.03 -12.68
C CYS A 66 -8.94 -4.04 -13.40
N LYS A 67 -9.94 -4.56 -12.68
CA LYS A 67 -10.94 -5.48 -13.25
C LYS A 67 -11.73 -4.85 -14.41
N HIS A 68 -11.92 -3.52 -14.43
CA HIS A 68 -12.62 -2.82 -15.51
C HIS A 68 -11.78 -2.73 -16.78
N ALA A 69 -10.47 -2.46 -16.64
CA ALA A 69 -9.51 -2.54 -17.74
C ALA A 69 -9.44 -3.94 -18.35
N VAL A 70 -9.43 -4.98 -17.52
CA VAL A 70 -9.55 -6.37 -18.00
C VAL A 70 -10.85 -6.59 -18.77
N ALA A 71 -11.99 -6.09 -18.25
CA ALA A 71 -13.29 -6.26 -18.90
C ALA A 71 -13.32 -5.61 -20.29
N LEU A 72 -12.79 -4.39 -20.42
CA LEU A 72 -12.65 -3.73 -21.73
C LEU A 72 -11.72 -4.51 -22.66
N ALA A 73 -10.58 -4.99 -22.16
CA ALA A 73 -9.65 -5.79 -22.96
C ALA A 73 -10.27 -7.09 -23.49
N MET A 74 -11.18 -7.72 -22.73
CA MET A 74 -11.91 -8.91 -23.19
C MET A 74 -12.94 -8.56 -24.28
N ILE A 75 -13.68 -7.47 -24.10
CA ILE A 75 -14.67 -7.01 -25.11
C ILE A 75 -14.00 -6.61 -26.43
N LEU A 76 -12.76 -6.09 -26.39
CA LEU A 76 -12.01 -5.78 -27.61
C LEU A 76 -11.69 -7.02 -28.46
N GLN A 77 -11.80 -8.23 -27.91
CA GLN A 77 -11.65 -9.47 -28.66
C GLN A 77 -12.96 -9.92 -29.34
N ASP A 78 -14.10 -9.35 -28.94
CA ASP A 78 -15.43 -9.65 -29.48
C ASP A 78 -15.76 -8.74 -30.66
N GLN A 79 -15.39 -9.18 -31.87
CA GLN A 79 -15.60 -8.39 -33.09
C GLN A 79 -17.08 -8.18 -33.43
N GLU A 80 -17.97 -9.07 -32.99
CA GLU A 80 -19.41 -8.94 -33.24
C GLU A 80 -20.03 -7.87 -32.35
N PHE A 81 -19.65 -7.83 -31.07
CA PHE A 81 -20.04 -6.77 -30.14
C PHE A 81 -19.56 -5.39 -30.62
N LEU A 82 -18.30 -5.28 -31.04
CA LEU A 82 -17.73 -4.02 -31.56
C LEU A 82 -18.45 -3.55 -32.82
N ALA A 83 -18.73 -4.46 -33.77
CA ALA A 83 -19.46 -4.14 -34.98
C ALA A 83 -20.89 -3.65 -34.68
N ASN A 84 -21.54 -4.21 -33.66
CA ASN A 84 -22.88 -3.79 -33.25
C ASN A 84 -22.86 -2.39 -32.61
N GLN A 85 -21.94 -2.12 -31.67
CA GLN A 85 -21.76 -0.78 -31.08
C GLN A 85 -21.47 0.29 -32.14
N GLN A 86 -20.63 -0.05 -33.12
CA GLN A 86 -20.33 0.82 -34.24
C GLN A 86 -21.61 1.07 -35.08
N SER A 87 -22.34 0.02 -35.45
CA SER A 87 -23.63 0.12 -36.15
C SER A 87 -24.67 0.98 -35.42
N GLU A 88 -24.79 0.86 -34.09
CA GLU A 88 -25.64 1.72 -33.26
C GLU A 88 -25.20 3.19 -33.36
N ARG A 89 -23.88 3.46 -33.22
CA ARG A 89 -23.31 4.80 -33.37
C ARG A 89 -23.54 5.38 -34.78
N GLU A 90 -23.37 4.59 -35.84
CA GLU A 90 -23.69 5.02 -37.21
C GLU A 90 -25.19 5.30 -37.40
N THR A 91 -26.06 4.54 -36.74
CA THR A 91 -27.50 4.74 -36.80
C THR A 91 -27.89 6.06 -36.13
N ILE A 92 -27.36 6.32 -34.93
CA ILE A 92 -27.53 7.60 -34.22
C ILE A 92 -26.97 8.74 -35.08
N LYS A 93 -25.76 8.58 -35.64
CA LYS A 93 -25.14 9.60 -36.50
C LYS A 93 -26.00 9.92 -37.73
N LYS A 94 -26.54 8.92 -38.41
CA LYS A 94 -27.45 9.13 -39.56
C LYS A 94 -28.74 9.83 -39.14
N HIS A 95 -29.27 9.50 -37.96
CA HIS A 95 -30.43 10.19 -37.42
C HIS A 95 -30.13 11.66 -37.13
N LEU A 96 -29.05 11.97 -36.42
CA LEU A 96 -28.62 13.35 -36.15
C LEU A 96 -28.41 14.13 -37.45
N GLN A 97 -27.73 13.53 -38.44
CA GLN A 97 -27.57 14.15 -39.77
C GLN A 97 -28.90 14.44 -40.49
N SER A 98 -29.94 13.66 -40.22
CA SER A 98 -31.26 13.86 -40.83
C SER A 98 -32.08 14.97 -40.17
N LEU A 99 -31.75 15.37 -38.94
CA LEU A 99 -32.43 16.45 -38.21
C LEU A 99 -32.05 17.85 -38.72
N GLY A 100 -30.91 17.97 -39.41
CA GLY A 100 -30.36 19.24 -39.87
C GLY A 100 -29.44 19.89 -38.82
N GLU A 101 -28.62 20.85 -39.25
CA GLU A 101 -27.58 21.47 -38.40
C GLU A 101 -28.16 22.17 -37.18
N GLU A 102 -29.22 22.97 -37.35
CA GLU A 102 -29.83 23.77 -36.27
C GLU A 102 -30.46 22.87 -35.19
N ALA A 103 -31.26 21.87 -35.58
CA ALA A 103 -31.87 20.95 -34.62
C ALA A 103 -30.84 20.05 -33.90
N THR A 104 -29.71 19.73 -34.56
CA THR A 104 -28.61 19.00 -33.92
C THR A 104 -27.87 19.86 -32.91
N LEU A 105 -27.68 21.15 -33.23
CA LEU A 105 -27.07 22.12 -32.31
C LEU A 105 -27.92 22.32 -31.06
N GLU A 106 -29.23 22.56 -31.23
CA GLU A 106 -30.17 22.70 -30.10
C GLU A 106 -30.20 21.43 -29.24
N MET A 107 -30.24 20.24 -29.86
CA MET A 107 -30.18 18.98 -29.10
C MET A 107 -28.88 18.82 -28.31
N LEU A 108 -27.74 19.27 -28.86
CA LEU A 108 -26.47 19.25 -28.13
C LEU A 108 -26.46 20.26 -26.98
N LEU A 109 -27.04 21.45 -27.17
CA LEU A 109 -27.20 22.45 -26.12
C LEU A 109 -28.08 21.90 -25.00
N ASP A 110 -29.22 21.29 -25.32
CA ASP A 110 -30.10 20.63 -24.34
C ASP A 110 -29.33 19.59 -23.51
N TYR A 111 -28.51 18.74 -24.15
CA TYR A 111 -27.69 17.75 -23.45
C TYR A 111 -26.59 18.36 -22.57
N LEU A 112 -25.98 19.47 -23.01
CA LEU A 112 -24.97 20.17 -22.23
C LEU A 112 -25.59 20.92 -21.04
N GLU A 113 -26.81 21.45 -21.19
CA GLU A 113 -27.54 22.13 -20.11
C GLU A 113 -27.91 21.17 -18.95
N GLU A 114 -28.02 19.85 -19.22
CA GLU A 114 -28.23 18.83 -18.19
C GLU A 114 -26.99 18.58 -17.32
N ASP A 115 -25.79 18.93 -17.79
CA ASP A 115 -24.51 18.76 -17.08
C ASP A 115 -23.82 20.11 -16.88
N GLU A 116 -24.06 20.71 -15.72
CA GLU A 116 -23.52 22.01 -15.33
C GLU A 116 -21.98 22.05 -15.43
N TYR A 117 -21.30 20.93 -15.17
CA TYR A 117 -19.84 20.87 -15.25
C TYR A 117 -19.35 20.89 -16.69
N ALA A 118 -19.95 20.09 -17.57
CA ALA A 118 -19.62 20.09 -19.00
C ALA A 118 -19.93 21.44 -19.66
N TRP A 119 -21.05 22.06 -19.28
CA TRP A 119 -21.43 23.39 -19.71
C TRP A 119 -20.37 24.44 -19.33
N ASN A 120 -19.97 24.48 -18.07
CA ASN A 120 -18.98 25.45 -17.56
C ASN A 120 -17.58 25.22 -18.15
N ALA A 121 -17.18 23.97 -18.38
CA ALA A 121 -15.93 23.64 -19.06
C ALA A 121 -15.90 24.17 -20.50
N LEU A 122 -17.00 24.00 -21.25
CA LEU A 122 -17.11 24.53 -22.61
C LEU A 122 -17.10 26.06 -22.65
N LEU A 123 -17.82 26.73 -21.75
CA LEU A 123 -17.80 28.19 -21.65
C LEU A 123 -16.37 28.71 -21.36
N THR A 124 -15.68 28.09 -20.40
CA THR A 124 -14.28 28.42 -20.08
C THR A 124 -13.39 28.29 -21.32
N LYS A 125 -13.56 27.22 -22.09
CA LYS A 125 -12.80 26.97 -23.32
C LYS A 125 -13.04 28.06 -24.37
N ILE A 126 -14.29 28.47 -24.55
CA ILE A 126 -14.66 29.55 -25.49
C ILE A 126 -14.03 30.87 -25.04
N GLU A 127 -14.18 31.23 -23.75
CA GLU A 127 -13.63 32.46 -23.20
C GLU A 127 -12.09 32.54 -23.33
N ILE A 128 -11.40 31.41 -23.14
CA ILE A 128 -9.93 31.33 -23.29
C ILE A 128 -9.51 31.41 -24.76
N HIS A 129 -10.25 30.77 -25.68
CA HIS A 129 -9.88 30.72 -27.10
C HIS A 129 -10.05 32.09 -27.78
N ASP A 130 -11.10 32.83 -27.42
CA ASP A 130 -11.50 34.02 -28.17
C ASP A 130 -10.87 35.33 -27.63
N MET A 131 -10.13 35.28 -26.53
CA MET A 131 -9.53 36.46 -25.90
C MET A 131 -8.03 36.30 -25.61
N PRO A 132 -7.22 37.37 -25.76
CA PRO A 132 -5.84 37.35 -25.31
C PRO A 132 -5.80 37.08 -23.80
N ALA A 133 -4.82 36.30 -23.35
CA ALA A 133 -4.64 36.03 -21.93
C ALA A 133 -4.44 37.33 -21.14
N VAL A 134 -5.42 37.69 -20.30
CA VAL A 134 -5.36 38.83 -19.38
C VAL A 134 -5.52 38.31 -17.96
N TYR A 135 -4.59 38.65 -17.08
CA TYR A 135 -4.58 38.18 -15.68
C TYR A 135 -5.93 38.37 -14.96
N GLY A 136 -6.58 39.52 -15.14
CA GLY A 136 -7.85 39.82 -14.48
C GLY A 136 -8.97 38.86 -14.87
N ASP A 137 -9.00 38.39 -16.12
CA ASP A 137 -10.04 37.51 -16.63
C ASP A 137 -9.72 36.05 -16.31
N LEU A 138 -8.46 35.62 -16.47
CA LEU A 138 -8.02 34.30 -16.00
C LEU A 138 -8.25 34.11 -14.50
N LYS A 139 -8.06 35.15 -13.68
CA LYS A 139 -8.38 35.11 -12.24
C LYS A 139 -9.87 34.87 -11.97
N LYS A 140 -10.77 35.46 -12.78
CA LYS A 140 -12.21 35.20 -12.66
C LYS A 140 -12.53 33.75 -13.03
N LEU A 141 -11.95 33.26 -14.11
CA LEU A 141 -12.09 31.85 -14.54
C LEU A 141 -11.63 30.89 -13.44
N VAL A 142 -10.51 31.15 -12.75
CA VAL A 142 -10.09 30.34 -11.58
C VAL A 142 -11.16 30.34 -10.47
N THR A 143 -11.83 31.47 -10.26
CA THR A 143 -12.90 31.58 -9.25
C THR A 143 -14.12 30.75 -9.63
N GLN A 144 -14.44 30.70 -10.93
CA GLN A 144 -15.55 29.93 -11.49
C GLN A 144 -15.24 28.43 -11.55
N ALA A 145 -13.99 28.06 -11.83
CA ALA A 145 -13.52 26.66 -11.84
C ALA A 145 -13.45 26.05 -10.43
N LEU A 146 -13.31 26.88 -9.39
CA LEU A 146 -13.34 26.49 -7.99
C LEU A 146 -14.44 27.27 -7.26
N PRO A 147 -15.73 27.01 -7.58
CA PRO A 147 -16.84 27.67 -6.92
C PRO A 147 -16.92 27.20 -5.47
N ARG A 148 -17.39 28.07 -4.58
CA ARG A 148 -17.51 27.72 -3.16
C ARG A 148 -18.87 27.09 -2.92
N GLU A 149 -18.88 25.77 -2.83
CA GLU A 149 -20.06 24.95 -2.63
C GLU A 149 -19.87 24.07 -1.39
N GLU A 150 -20.98 23.71 -0.73
CA GLU A 150 -20.97 22.77 0.39
C GLU A 150 -21.31 21.39 -0.15
N ILE A 151 -20.29 20.56 -0.35
CA ILE A 151 -20.41 19.25 -0.98
C ILE A 151 -19.99 18.17 0.00
N TRP A 152 -20.93 17.29 0.32
CA TRP A 152 -20.72 16.18 1.26
C TRP A 152 -20.91 14.81 0.61
N ASP A 153 -21.55 14.74 -0.57
CA ASP A 153 -21.62 13.50 -1.35
C ASP A 153 -20.33 13.32 -2.14
N TRP A 154 -19.72 12.15 -2.00
CA TRP A 154 -18.44 11.84 -2.64
C TRP A 154 -18.52 11.85 -4.18
N ARG A 155 -19.69 11.62 -4.80
CA ARG A 155 -19.81 11.72 -6.28
C ARG A 155 -19.83 13.16 -6.74
N GLU A 156 -20.53 14.00 -6.01
CA GLU A 156 -20.55 15.44 -6.25
C GLU A 156 -19.14 16.02 -6.06
N SER A 157 -18.40 15.56 -5.04
CA SER A 157 -16.99 15.94 -4.82
C SER A 157 -16.11 15.51 -6.00
N SER A 158 -16.25 14.27 -6.46
CA SER A 158 -15.50 13.75 -7.62
C SER A 158 -15.81 14.52 -8.91
N ALA A 159 -17.09 14.77 -9.21
CA ALA A 159 -17.51 15.54 -10.38
C ALA A 159 -17.00 17.00 -10.32
N TYR A 160 -17.09 17.62 -9.14
CA TYR A 160 -16.57 18.95 -8.86
C TYR A 160 -15.07 19.06 -9.19
N PHE A 161 -14.24 18.17 -8.62
CA PHE A 161 -12.79 18.25 -8.82
C PHE A 161 -12.35 17.83 -10.21
N HIS A 162 -13.07 16.91 -10.86
CA HIS A 162 -12.84 16.60 -12.27
C HIS A 162 -13.08 17.82 -13.17
N SER A 163 -14.22 18.49 -13.00
CA SER A 163 -14.54 19.72 -13.74
C SER A 163 -13.53 20.84 -13.45
N ALA A 164 -13.17 21.01 -12.18
CA ALA A 164 -12.17 21.99 -11.77
C ALA A 164 -10.83 21.71 -12.45
N TYR A 165 -10.38 20.46 -12.52
CA TYR A 165 -9.16 20.08 -13.21
C TYR A 165 -9.20 20.42 -14.69
N GLU A 166 -10.28 20.05 -15.40
CA GLU A 166 -10.41 20.36 -16.83
C GLU A 166 -10.32 21.87 -17.08
N GLN A 167 -11.08 22.67 -16.33
CA GLN A 167 -11.07 24.13 -16.45
C GLN A 167 -9.70 24.73 -16.10
N LEU A 168 -9.10 24.32 -14.97
CA LEU A 168 -7.81 24.83 -14.52
C LEU A 168 -6.67 24.46 -15.47
N SER A 169 -6.72 23.28 -16.09
CA SER A 169 -5.73 22.86 -17.09
C SER A 169 -5.67 23.84 -18.28
N MET A 170 -6.84 24.24 -18.80
CA MET A 170 -6.96 25.23 -19.88
C MET A 170 -6.48 26.61 -19.44
N ILE A 171 -6.83 27.02 -18.21
CA ILE A 171 -6.39 28.30 -17.64
C ILE A 171 -4.86 28.32 -17.50
N VAL A 172 -4.24 27.23 -17.05
CA VAL A 172 -2.79 27.12 -16.86
C VAL A 172 -2.04 27.13 -18.20
N GLU A 173 -2.62 26.55 -19.25
CA GLU A 173 -2.10 26.64 -20.61
C GLU A 173 -2.14 28.09 -21.12
N SER A 174 -3.30 28.76 -21.00
CA SER A 174 -3.46 30.17 -21.40
C SER A 174 -2.53 31.11 -20.63
N MET A 175 -2.35 30.86 -19.33
CA MET A 175 -1.46 31.60 -18.45
C MET A 175 -0.01 31.63 -18.95
N GLN A 176 0.45 30.65 -19.76
CA GLN A 176 1.82 30.66 -20.29
C GLN A 176 2.15 31.89 -21.14
N SER A 177 1.12 32.57 -21.68
CA SER A 177 1.28 33.82 -22.45
C SER A 177 1.41 35.07 -21.58
N LEU A 178 1.16 34.99 -20.27
CA LEU A 178 1.32 36.09 -19.32
C LEU A 178 2.80 36.28 -18.93
N GLU A 179 3.12 37.45 -18.38
CA GLU A 179 4.41 37.71 -17.75
C GLU A 179 4.61 36.84 -16.50
N ALA A 180 5.84 36.43 -16.18
CA ALA A 180 6.13 35.51 -15.08
C ALA A 180 5.55 35.96 -13.72
N GLU A 181 5.56 37.26 -13.42
CA GLU A 181 4.95 37.84 -12.21
C GLU A 181 3.43 37.65 -12.16
N GLN A 182 2.76 37.73 -13.31
CA GLN A 182 1.32 37.48 -13.39
C GLN A 182 1.01 35.98 -13.33
N GLN A 183 1.83 35.14 -13.94
CA GLN A 183 1.73 33.68 -13.80
C GLN A 183 1.86 33.28 -12.32
N TRP A 184 2.83 33.86 -11.62
CA TRP A 184 3.07 33.60 -10.20
C TRP A 184 1.89 34.00 -9.32
N LYS A 185 1.33 35.20 -9.54
CA LYS A 185 0.12 35.64 -8.84
C LYS A 185 -1.07 34.72 -9.10
N LEU A 186 -1.23 34.24 -10.33
CA LEU A 186 -2.37 33.39 -10.70
C LEU A 186 -2.24 31.98 -10.09
N ILE A 187 -1.07 31.34 -10.15
CA ILE A 187 -0.88 30.02 -9.54
C ILE A 187 -1.01 30.05 -8.01
N GLN A 188 -0.53 31.12 -7.36
CA GLN A 188 -0.77 31.35 -5.93
C GLN A 188 -2.26 31.52 -5.63
N TYR A 189 -3.00 32.18 -6.52
CA TYR A 189 -4.44 32.32 -6.36
C TYR A 189 -5.18 30.99 -6.53
N ILE A 190 -4.74 30.11 -7.44
CA ILE A 190 -5.29 28.74 -7.56
C ILE A 190 -5.09 27.98 -6.25
N VAL A 191 -3.87 27.98 -5.68
CA VAL A 191 -3.58 27.36 -4.37
C VAL A 191 -4.50 27.91 -3.28
N GLN A 192 -4.60 29.23 -3.18
CA GLN A 192 -5.45 29.88 -2.19
C GLN A 192 -6.92 29.47 -2.34
N ARG A 193 -7.42 29.40 -3.59
CA ARG A 193 -8.81 29.03 -3.88
C ARG A 193 -9.07 27.56 -3.59
N LEU A 194 -8.16 26.66 -3.96
CA LEU A 194 -8.26 25.23 -3.68
C LEU A 194 -8.38 24.97 -2.18
N ASN A 195 -7.46 25.51 -1.39
CA ASN A 195 -7.51 25.37 0.07
C ASN A 195 -8.80 25.96 0.64
N LYS A 196 -9.29 27.07 0.07
CA LYS A 196 -10.53 27.69 0.54
C LYS A 196 -11.78 26.84 0.28
N VAL A 197 -11.84 26.13 -0.85
CA VAL A 197 -13.00 25.27 -1.17
C VAL A 197 -12.95 23.95 -0.39
N LEU A 198 -11.75 23.44 -0.09
CA LEU A 198 -11.56 22.25 0.75
C LEU A 198 -12.05 22.44 2.20
N GLU A 199 -12.21 23.68 2.67
CA GLU A 199 -12.89 23.94 3.96
C GLU A 199 -14.40 23.57 3.94
N TYR A 200 -15.00 23.39 2.76
CA TYR A 200 -16.44 23.17 2.57
C TYR A 200 -16.79 21.87 1.84
N ILE A 201 -15.79 21.13 1.35
CA ILE A 201 -15.96 19.93 0.54
C ILE A 201 -15.28 18.77 1.25
N ASP A 202 -16.01 17.66 1.49
CA ASP A 202 -15.40 16.43 1.99
C ASP A 202 -14.67 15.71 0.85
N ASP A 203 -13.34 15.85 0.85
CA ASP A 203 -12.43 15.19 -0.08
C ASP A 203 -11.63 14.05 0.59
N SER A 204 -12.29 13.27 1.44
CA SER A 204 -11.68 12.08 2.05
C SER A 204 -11.26 11.02 1.01
N SER A 205 -11.85 11.05 -0.19
CA SER A 205 -11.50 10.19 -1.34
C SER A 205 -10.25 10.63 -2.10
N GLY A 206 -9.80 11.88 -1.94
CA GLY A 206 -8.64 12.42 -2.65
C GLY A 206 -8.92 12.79 -4.11
N ASP A 207 -10.15 13.17 -4.44
CA ASP A 207 -10.56 13.66 -5.76
C ASP A 207 -9.82 14.96 -6.15
N ARG A 208 -9.33 15.76 -5.19
CA ARG A 208 -8.53 16.97 -5.49
C ARG A 208 -7.16 16.69 -6.12
N LEU A 209 -6.65 15.46 -6.05
CA LEU A 209 -5.23 15.15 -6.29
C LEU A 209 -4.77 15.53 -7.71
N ASP A 210 -5.64 15.49 -8.73
CA ASP A 210 -5.29 15.93 -10.08
C ASP A 210 -5.08 17.46 -10.16
N VAL A 211 -5.87 18.24 -9.43
CA VAL A 211 -5.68 19.68 -9.29
C VAL A 211 -4.39 19.98 -8.50
N GLU A 212 -4.12 19.21 -7.45
CA GLU A 212 -2.88 19.31 -6.68
C GLU A 212 -1.66 19.02 -7.56
N ALA A 213 -1.70 17.95 -8.37
CA ALA A 213 -0.64 17.58 -9.30
C ALA A 213 -0.39 18.66 -10.36
N LEU A 214 -1.44 19.31 -10.86
CA LEU A 214 -1.34 20.46 -11.76
C LEU A 214 -0.54 21.60 -11.11
N ILE A 215 -0.87 21.97 -9.87
CA ILE A 215 -0.16 23.02 -9.12
C ILE A 215 1.31 22.60 -8.90
N ASN A 216 1.53 21.39 -8.41
CA ASN A 216 2.84 20.83 -8.10
C ASN A 216 3.77 20.82 -9.33
N THR A 217 3.21 20.60 -10.52
CA THR A 217 3.95 20.60 -11.78
C THR A 217 4.34 22.01 -12.23
N HIS A 218 3.41 22.97 -12.17
CA HIS A 218 3.60 24.27 -12.80
C HIS A 218 4.24 25.31 -11.87
N MET A 219 3.93 25.31 -10.58
CA MET A 219 4.37 26.35 -9.65
C MET A 219 5.91 26.46 -9.53
N PRO A 220 6.69 25.35 -9.43
CA PRO A 220 8.15 25.43 -9.40
C PRO A 220 8.74 26.02 -10.68
N GLY A 221 8.20 25.64 -11.84
CA GLY A 221 8.62 26.17 -13.13
C GLY A 221 8.38 27.67 -13.28
N ILE A 222 7.29 28.18 -12.69
CA ILE A 222 6.99 29.62 -12.68
C ILE A 222 7.98 30.37 -11.76
N LEU A 223 8.25 29.85 -10.55
CA LEU A 223 9.24 30.44 -9.64
C LEU A 223 10.62 30.55 -10.29
N ALA A 224 11.04 29.52 -11.04
CA ALA A 224 12.31 29.52 -11.76
C ALA A 224 12.39 30.67 -12.79
N LYS A 225 11.29 30.96 -13.50
CA LYS A 225 11.19 32.02 -14.52
C LYS A 225 11.09 33.44 -13.95
N LEU A 226 10.79 33.61 -12.66
CA LEU A 226 10.70 34.93 -12.06
C LEU A 226 12.04 35.66 -12.11
N ASN A 227 11.98 36.98 -12.32
CA ASN A 227 13.15 37.86 -12.33
C ASN A 227 13.63 38.25 -10.92
N TRP A 228 13.29 37.43 -9.93
CA TRP A 228 13.77 37.58 -8.56
C TRP A 228 15.26 37.20 -8.50
N SER A 229 15.99 37.82 -7.58
CA SER A 229 17.35 37.36 -7.29
C SER A 229 17.32 35.93 -6.75
N GLU A 230 18.39 35.17 -6.96
CA GLU A 230 18.51 33.82 -6.39
C GLU A 230 18.37 33.83 -4.86
N GLN A 231 18.82 34.90 -4.20
CA GLN A 231 18.62 35.12 -2.78
C GLN A 231 17.14 35.26 -2.40
N ALA A 232 16.35 36.04 -3.15
CA ALA A 232 14.93 36.22 -2.86
C ALA A 232 14.13 34.92 -3.09
N LYS A 233 14.45 34.15 -4.14
CA LYS A 233 13.87 32.82 -4.35
C LYS A 233 14.23 31.86 -3.20
N ALA A 234 15.49 31.90 -2.76
CA ALA A 234 15.98 31.08 -1.65
C ALA A 234 15.26 31.39 -0.35
N GLU A 235 15.13 32.66 0.02
CA GLU A 235 14.42 33.08 1.24
C GLU A 235 12.96 32.64 1.21
N TRP A 236 12.28 32.81 0.07
CA TRP A 236 10.89 32.39 -0.09
C TRP A 236 10.70 30.87 0.07
N MET A 237 11.57 30.06 -0.53
CA MET A 237 11.53 28.60 -0.40
C MET A 237 11.89 28.16 1.02
N PHE A 238 12.92 28.78 1.62
CA PHE A 238 13.40 28.42 2.95
C PHE A 238 12.35 28.69 4.03
N GLU A 239 11.64 29.82 3.96
CA GLU A 239 10.53 30.14 4.85
C GLU A 239 9.44 29.04 4.81
N ARG A 240 9.07 28.60 3.61
CA ARG A 240 7.99 27.63 3.37
C ARG A 240 8.39 26.19 3.60
N LEU A 241 9.67 25.93 3.76
CA LEU A 241 10.16 24.61 4.10
C LEU A 241 9.68 24.18 5.50
N THR A 242 9.54 25.11 6.45
CA THR A 242 9.09 24.83 7.82
C THR A 242 7.81 25.55 8.24
N ASN A 243 7.36 26.55 7.47
CA ASN A 243 6.12 27.27 7.75
C ASN A 243 5.12 27.06 6.61
N TYR A 244 4.13 26.19 6.86
CA TYR A 244 3.06 25.91 5.92
C TYR A 244 1.92 26.92 6.10
N GLU A 245 1.60 27.66 5.05
CA GLU A 245 0.44 28.57 5.01
C GLU A 245 -0.86 27.81 4.70
N PHE A 246 -0.75 26.71 3.97
CA PHE A 246 -1.85 25.94 3.40
C PHE A 246 -1.62 24.44 3.61
N ASP A 247 -2.70 23.69 3.81
CA ASP A 247 -2.66 22.23 3.95
C ASP A 247 -2.31 21.56 2.60
N VAL A 248 -2.85 22.11 1.50
CA VAL A 248 -2.53 21.67 0.14
C VAL A 248 -1.58 22.68 -0.49
N PHE A 249 -0.31 22.31 -0.57
CA PHE A 249 0.75 23.13 -1.15
C PHE A 249 1.87 22.24 -1.71
N PRO A 250 2.54 22.63 -2.81
CA PRO A 250 3.67 21.84 -3.29
C PRO A 250 4.80 21.82 -2.27
N SER A 251 5.13 20.63 -1.79
CA SER A 251 6.33 20.37 -0.97
C SER A 251 7.58 21.03 -1.56
N ILE A 252 8.30 21.81 -0.75
CA ILE A 252 9.53 22.50 -1.18
C ILE A 252 10.62 21.48 -1.46
N GLU A 253 10.75 20.50 -0.58
CA GLU A 253 11.77 19.47 -0.64
C GLU A 253 11.63 18.56 -1.87
N GLU A 254 10.41 18.20 -2.27
CA GLU A 254 10.16 17.33 -3.42
C GLU A 254 9.92 18.13 -4.72
N HIS A 255 8.87 18.95 -4.75
CA HIS A 255 8.40 19.56 -6.01
C HIS A 255 9.29 20.72 -6.47
N PHE A 256 9.85 21.49 -5.53
CA PHE A 256 10.76 22.59 -5.87
C PHE A 256 12.22 22.15 -6.04
N LYS A 257 12.52 20.84 -5.97
CA LYS A 257 13.87 20.29 -6.20
C LYS A 257 14.56 20.79 -7.46
N PRO A 258 13.91 20.85 -8.63
CA PRO A 258 14.55 21.38 -9.83
C PRO A 258 15.05 22.82 -9.69
N VAL A 259 14.42 23.61 -8.81
CA VAL A 259 14.74 25.02 -8.56
C VAL A 259 15.82 25.14 -7.50
N TRP A 260 15.64 24.49 -6.34
CA TRP A 260 16.56 24.66 -5.23
C TRP A 260 17.90 23.96 -5.43
N GLN A 261 17.97 22.87 -6.21
CA GLN A 261 19.22 22.12 -6.45
C GLN A 261 20.32 22.96 -7.14
N THR A 262 19.91 23.98 -7.90
CA THR A 262 20.83 24.93 -8.57
C THR A 262 21.00 26.23 -7.79
N ASN A 263 20.21 26.45 -6.74
CA ASN A 263 20.22 27.69 -5.96
C ASN A 263 21.13 27.53 -4.73
N THR A 264 22.36 28.03 -4.83
CA THR A 264 23.35 27.95 -3.74
C THR A 264 22.97 28.78 -2.51
N CYS A 265 22.21 29.87 -2.69
CA CYS A 265 21.70 30.69 -1.59
C CYS A 265 20.77 29.87 -0.67
N PHE A 266 19.88 29.05 -1.25
CA PHE A 266 18.97 28.19 -0.50
C PHE A 266 19.71 27.14 0.32
N LEU A 267 20.66 26.43 -0.30
CA LEU A 267 21.49 25.45 0.40
C LEU A 267 22.31 26.10 1.53
N ASN A 268 22.79 27.33 1.33
CA ASN A 268 23.48 28.07 2.39
C ASN A 268 22.54 28.44 3.55
N LEU A 269 21.29 28.85 3.28
CA LEU A 269 20.28 29.10 4.32
C LEU A 269 19.99 27.84 5.13
N CYS A 270 19.76 26.70 4.46
CA CYS A 270 19.59 25.40 5.12
C CYS A 270 20.78 25.04 6.03
N ARG A 271 22.02 25.23 5.54
CA ARG A 271 23.23 24.94 6.30
C ARG A 271 23.37 25.84 7.52
N GLN A 272 23.14 27.14 7.35
CA GLN A 272 23.18 28.11 8.43
C GLN A 272 22.11 27.83 9.50
N ALA A 273 20.91 27.44 9.10
CA ALA A 273 19.83 27.10 10.02
C ALA A 273 20.19 25.90 10.91
N ILE A 274 20.79 24.85 10.34
CA ILE A 274 21.29 23.71 11.13
C ILE A 274 22.42 24.15 12.06
N GLU A 275 23.37 24.95 11.59
CA GLU A 275 24.52 25.38 12.39
C GLU A 275 24.17 26.32 13.55
N GLN A 276 23.14 27.14 13.37
CA GLN A 276 22.67 28.10 14.37
C GLN A 276 21.54 27.52 15.25
N SER A 277 21.07 26.32 14.95
CA SER A 277 19.98 25.67 15.70
C SER A 277 20.33 25.48 17.17
N SER A 278 19.34 25.72 18.04
CA SER A 278 19.48 25.46 19.46
C SER A 278 19.33 23.96 19.76
N GLN A 279 19.67 23.55 20.99
CA GLN A 279 19.44 22.17 21.44
C GLN A 279 17.94 21.80 21.46
N ASP A 280 17.06 22.80 21.66
CA ASP A 280 15.61 22.64 21.78
C ASP A 280 14.88 22.82 20.44
N GLU A 281 15.60 23.02 19.33
CA GLU A 281 15.02 23.14 18.00
C GLU A 281 14.20 21.89 17.64
N ASN A 282 13.11 22.09 16.90
CA ASN A 282 12.24 21.01 16.48
C ASN A 282 13.00 20.06 15.54
N GLY A 283 13.05 18.77 15.91
CA GLY A 283 13.71 17.73 15.11
C GLY A 283 13.14 17.60 13.69
N TRP A 284 11.86 17.96 13.48
CA TRP A 284 11.26 18.02 12.15
C TRP A 284 11.88 19.11 11.27
N ASN A 285 12.05 20.32 11.80
CA ASN A 285 12.70 21.44 11.10
C ASN A 285 14.13 21.08 10.69
N LEU A 286 14.89 20.49 11.62
CA LEU A 286 16.27 20.05 11.35
C LEU A 286 16.35 19.04 10.21
N ARG A 287 15.40 18.10 10.13
CA ARG A 287 15.34 17.12 9.04
C ARG A 287 15.00 17.76 7.71
N LEU A 288 14.02 18.68 7.70
CA LEU A 288 13.64 19.42 6.50
C LEU A 288 14.79 20.27 5.96
N TRP A 289 15.50 20.99 6.83
CA TRP A 289 16.69 21.76 6.41
C TRP A 289 17.84 20.86 5.95
N ALA A 290 17.99 19.67 6.53
CA ALA A 290 19.07 18.75 6.17
C ALA A 290 18.84 18.03 4.84
N MET A 291 17.58 17.77 4.47
CA MET A 291 17.23 16.96 3.30
C MET A 291 17.87 17.49 2.01
N PRO A 292 17.72 18.78 1.63
CA PRO A 292 18.34 19.31 0.42
C PRO A 292 19.87 19.17 0.40
N LEU A 293 20.50 19.32 1.58
CA LEU A 293 21.95 19.18 1.72
C LEU A 293 22.42 17.73 1.56
N ILE A 294 21.66 16.78 2.11
CA ILE A 294 21.93 15.35 2.01
C ILE A 294 21.76 14.90 0.56
N GLU A 295 20.69 15.30 -0.12
CA GLU A 295 20.43 14.92 -1.51
C GLU A 295 21.45 15.51 -2.49
N GLN A 296 21.94 16.72 -2.23
CA GLN A 296 22.95 17.35 -3.08
C GLN A 296 24.35 16.76 -2.88
N SER A 297 24.59 16.09 -1.75
CA SER A 297 25.90 15.55 -1.43
C SER A 297 26.19 14.27 -2.22
N SER A 298 27.28 14.29 -2.98
CA SER A 298 27.85 13.07 -3.58
C SER A 298 28.78 12.31 -2.63
N ASP A 299 29.15 12.90 -1.49
CA ASP A 299 30.03 12.30 -0.50
C ASP A 299 29.22 11.86 0.73
N TRP A 300 29.25 10.56 1.01
CA TRP A 300 28.58 9.99 2.18
C TRP A 300 29.13 10.53 3.49
N ARG A 301 30.39 11.02 3.53
CA ARG A 301 30.97 11.67 4.71
C ARG A 301 30.32 13.02 5.00
N GLU A 302 29.98 13.78 3.98
CA GLU A 302 29.21 15.03 4.17
C GLU A 302 27.78 14.71 4.65
N VAL A 303 27.14 13.66 4.11
CA VAL A 303 25.83 13.18 4.60
C VAL A 303 25.91 12.82 6.09
N VAL A 304 26.95 12.07 6.49
CA VAL A 304 27.20 11.76 7.90
C VAL A 304 27.40 13.03 8.72
N ALA A 305 28.23 13.97 8.28
CA ALA A 305 28.47 15.21 9.01
C ALA A 305 27.18 16.02 9.24
N ILE A 306 26.28 16.06 8.24
CA ILE A 306 24.97 16.70 8.37
C ILE A 306 24.11 15.94 9.40
N LYS A 307 23.96 14.62 9.25
CA LYS A 307 23.18 13.79 10.18
C LYS A 307 23.70 13.89 11.63
N GLN A 308 25.00 13.96 11.83
CA GLN A 308 25.62 14.15 13.14
C GLN A 308 25.18 15.46 13.81
N LYS A 309 25.07 16.56 13.04
CA LYS A 309 24.62 17.86 13.56
C LYS A 309 23.14 17.84 13.97
N ILE A 310 22.30 17.11 13.23
CA ILE A 310 20.85 17.06 13.47
C ILE A 310 20.39 15.92 14.39
N ALA A 311 21.26 14.96 14.74
CA ALA A 311 20.86 13.80 15.53
C ALA A 311 20.45 14.19 16.97
N ARG A 312 19.28 13.71 17.40
CA ARG A 312 18.71 13.97 18.75
C ARG A 312 18.22 12.70 19.45
N THR A 313 17.75 11.72 18.69
CA THR A 313 17.13 10.49 19.19
C THR A 313 18.01 9.27 18.94
N HIS A 314 17.70 8.15 19.60
CA HIS A 314 18.38 6.88 19.34
C HIS A 314 18.29 6.50 17.84
N ARG A 315 17.16 6.77 17.17
CA ARG A 315 16.97 6.47 15.74
C ARG A 315 17.94 7.26 14.87
N ASP A 316 18.09 8.57 15.13
CA ASP A 316 19.01 9.40 14.34
C ASP A 316 20.46 8.91 14.50
N TYR A 317 20.84 8.46 15.70
CA TYR A 317 22.17 7.85 15.91
C TYR A 317 22.30 6.50 15.20
N LEU A 318 21.27 5.67 15.18
CA LEU A 318 21.29 4.39 14.44
C LEU A 318 21.37 4.58 12.92
N GLU A 319 20.76 5.63 12.37
CA GLU A 319 20.95 5.96 10.95
C GLU A 319 22.42 6.30 10.63
N ILE A 320 23.13 6.96 11.55
CA ILE A 320 24.56 7.24 11.39
C ILE A 320 25.38 5.94 11.49
N VAL A 321 25.02 5.05 12.43
CA VAL A 321 25.63 3.71 12.54
C VAL A 321 25.52 2.94 11.22
N ASP A 322 24.33 2.95 10.63
CA ASP A 322 24.06 2.23 9.38
C ASP A 322 24.90 2.78 8.23
N LEU A 323 25.05 4.11 8.11
CA LEU A 323 25.94 4.72 7.13
C LEU A 323 27.40 4.28 7.28
N PHE A 324 27.91 4.15 8.50
CA PHE A 324 29.28 3.68 8.73
C PHE A 324 29.45 2.19 8.43
N ILE A 325 28.46 1.36 8.77
CA ILE A 325 28.46 -0.07 8.43
C ILE A 325 28.42 -0.25 6.91
N ASP A 326 27.50 0.43 6.21
CA ASP A 326 27.32 0.33 4.77
C ASP A 326 28.56 0.79 3.97
N ASN A 327 29.41 1.63 4.57
CA ASN A 327 30.67 2.10 3.98
C ASN A 327 31.91 1.39 4.54
N HIS A 328 31.77 0.25 5.22
CA HIS A 328 32.86 -0.58 5.73
C HIS A 328 33.80 0.15 6.73
N GLU A 329 33.24 1.03 7.56
CA GLU A 329 33.98 1.74 8.62
C GLU A 329 33.41 1.46 10.02
N PRO A 330 33.49 0.21 10.50
CA PRO A 330 32.79 -0.23 11.70
C PRO A 330 33.26 0.42 13.02
N LEU A 331 34.50 0.90 13.10
CA LEU A 331 35.02 1.52 14.34
C LEU A 331 34.30 2.83 14.67
N GLU A 332 33.94 3.61 13.65
CA GLU A 332 33.15 4.84 13.85
C GLU A 332 31.69 4.49 14.21
N ALA A 333 31.15 3.42 13.64
CA ALA A 333 29.83 2.92 14.00
C ALA A 333 29.73 2.56 15.50
N GLU A 334 30.76 1.97 16.11
CA GLU A 334 30.75 1.65 17.55
C GLU A 334 30.50 2.88 18.42
N TYR A 335 31.16 4.00 18.10
CA TYR A 335 31.01 5.25 18.84
C TYR A 335 29.57 5.78 18.78
N TRP A 336 28.95 5.77 17.61
CA TRP A 336 27.57 6.22 17.43
C TRP A 336 26.55 5.26 18.03
N LEU A 337 26.83 3.96 18.00
CA LEU A 337 25.99 2.96 18.64
C LEU A 337 25.98 3.10 20.16
N ALA A 338 27.12 3.45 20.77
CA ALA A 338 27.19 3.76 22.19
C ALA A 338 26.30 4.97 22.56
N LYS A 339 26.25 6.00 21.71
CA LYS A 339 25.32 7.13 21.88
C LYS A 339 23.86 6.71 21.74
N ALA A 340 23.54 5.91 20.71
CA ALA A 340 22.19 5.38 20.51
C ALA A 340 21.69 4.60 21.73
N ARG A 341 22.52 3.71 22.28
CA ARG A 341 22.18 2.94 23.48
C ARG A 341 21.95 3.80 24.71
N LYS A 342 22.71 4.90 24.86
CA LYS A 342 22.56 5.82 26.00
C LYS A 342 21.25 6.60 25.95
N SER A 343 20.72 6.90 24.75
CA SER A 343 19.45 7.62 24.58
C SER A 343 18.24 6.71 24.42
N ALA A 344 18.43 5.40 24.21
CA ALA A 344 17.36 4.43 24.03
C ALA A 344 16.63 4.10 25.34
N SER A 345 15.30 4.01 25.26
CA SER A 345 14.45 3.40 26.28
C SER A 345 14.52 1.86 26.22
N GLN A 346 13.93 1.20 27.23
CA GLN A 346 13.93 -0.27 27.31
C GLN A 346 13.36 -0.96 26.07
N TYR A 347 12.36 -0.35 25.42
CA TYR A 347 11.75 -0.89 24.20
C TYR A 347 12.65 -0.70 22.96
N GLU A 348 13.50 0.32 22.98
CA GLU A 348 14.34 0.74 21.85
C GLU A 348 15.71 0.04 21.86
N LEU A 349 16.11 -0.56 22.98
CA LEU A 349 17.35 -1.35 23.10
C LEU A 349 17.41 -2.50 22.09
N ASN A 350 16.26 -3.08 21.70
CA ASN A 350 16.21 -4.12 20.68
C ASN A 350 16.77 -3.64 19.32
N ALA A 351 16.49 -2.39 18.93
CA ALA A 351 17.02 -1.83 17.69
C ALA A 351 18.54 -1.62 17.79
N CYS A 352 19.03 -1.22 18.96
CA CYS A 352 20.47 -1.11 19.21
C CYS A 352 21.18 -2.47 19.20
N ASP A 353 20.53 -3.53 19.69
CA ASP A 353 21.07 -4.89 19.64
C ASP A 353 21.11 -5.42 18.20
N GLU A 354 20.13 -5.09 17.35
CA GLU A 354 20.17 -5.42 15.91
C GLU A 354 21.33 -4.72 15.20
N ALA A 355 21.54 -3.42 15.48
CA ALA A 355 22.68 -2.68 14.94
C ALA A 355 24.02 -3.23 15.45
N GLN A 356 24.12 -3.60 16.73
CA GLN A 356 25.30 -4.25 17.30
C GLN A 356 25.58 -5.61 16.64
N PHE A 357 24.54 -6.39 16.36
CA PHE A 357 24.69 -7.66 15.66
C PHE A 357 25.30 -7.46 14.29
N ARG A 358 24.76 -6.52 13.48
CA ARG A 358 25.33 -6.16 12.16
C ARG A 358 26.79 -5.72 12.28
N LEU A 359 27.10 -4.90 13.29
CA LEU A 359 28.44 -4.41 13.53
C LEU A 359 29.45 -5.51 13.86
N TYR A 360 29.06 -6.50 14.68
CA TYR A 360 29.92 -7.65 14.95
C TYR A 360 30.20 -8.47 13.69
N LEU A 361 29.25 -8.57 12.75
CA LEU A 361 29.51 -9.25 11.48
C LEU A 361 30.53 -8.51 10.63
N GLU A 362 30.41 -7.18 10.55
CA GLU A 362 31.33 -6.34 9.79
C GLU A 362 32.76 -6.38 10.38
N LEU A 363 32.89 -6.45 11.70
CA LEU A 363 34.16 -6.61 12.39
C LEU A 363 34.72 -8.04 12.35
N GLY A 364 33.96 -9.01 11.83
CA GLY A 364 34.34 -10.43 11.86
C GLY A 364 34.28 -11.06 13.28
N GLU A 365 33.64 -10.40 14.24
CA GLU A 365 33.46 -10.87 15.61
C GLU A 365 32.29 -11.88 15.73
N ILE A 366 32.41 -13.00 15.02
CA ILE A 366 31.36 -14.02 14.91
C ILE A 366 30.92 -14.57 16.28
N ASN A 367 31.85 -14.74 17.23
CA ASN A 367 31.54 -15.23 18.58
C ASN A 367 30.72 -14.22 19.39
N SER A 368 31.01 -12.92 19.24
CA SER A 368 30.25 -11.84 19.86
C SER A 368 28.83 -11.76 19.27
N ALA A 369 28.72 -11.83 17.94
CA ALA A 369 27.44 -11.89 17.23
C ALA A 369 26.59 -13.09 17.67
N TRP A 370 27.20 -14.28 17.76
CA TRP A 370 26.55 -15.49 18.24
C TRP A 370 26.01 -15.34 19.66
N THR A 371 26.83 -14.80 20.56
CA THR A 371 26.45 -14.59 21.96
C THR A 371 25.28 -13.61 22.08
N LEU A 372 25.31 -12.51 21.32
CA LEU A 372 24.24 -11.51 21.33
C LEU A 372 22.93 -12.09 20.78
N ALA A 373 22.98 -12.78 19.63
CA ALA A 373 21.80 -13.37 19.02
C ALA A 373 21.17 -14.46 19.92
N ASN A 374 21.98 -15.24 20.64
CA ASN A 374 21.47 -16.18 21.65
C ASN A 374 20.73 -15.45 22.79
N ARG A 375 21.31 -14.37 23.34
CA ARG A 375 20.66 -13.56 24.37
C ARG A 375 19.32 -13.00 23.89
N GLN A 376 19.27 -12.53 22.64
CA GLN A 376 18.03 -12.02 22.02
C GLN A 376 16.95 -13.11 21.88
N LEU A 377 17.33 -14.35 21.57
CA LEU A 377 16.38 -15.48 21.56
C LEU A 377 15.88 -15.80 22.97
N GLU A 378 16.73 -15.72 24.00
CA GLU A 378 16.33 -15.96 25.39
C GLU A 378 15.36 -14.91 25.92
N GLN A 379 15.53 -13.64 25.53
CA GLN A 379 14.66 -12.55 25.93
C GLN A 379 13.30 -12.57 25.21
N LEU A 380 13.31 -12.84 23.90
CA LEU A 380 12.12 -12.90 23.06
C LEU A 380 12.13 -14.20 22.25
N PRO A 381 11.69 -15.32 22.87
CA PRO A 381 11.73 -16.62 22.23
C PRO A 381 10.75 -16.71 21.07
N SER A 382 11.24 -17.04 19.87
CA SER A 382 10.40 -17.34 18.72
C SER A 382 11.06 -18.35 17.79
N PHE A 383 10.23 -19.13 17.08
CA PHE A 383 10.73 -20.09 16.09
C PHE A 383 11.53 -19.41 14.98
N GLN A 384 11.09 -18.24 14.51
CA GLN A 384 11.79 -17.50 13.45
C GLN A 384 13.21 -17.07 13.89
N ARG A 385 13.37 -16.62 15.14
CA ARG A 385 14.69 -16.26 15.69
C ARG A 385 15.60 -17.48 15.81
N TYR A 386 15.06 -18.63 16.26
CA TYR A 386 15.79 -19.89 16.24
C TYR A 386 16.25 -20.25 14.82
N GLN A 387 15.39 -20.18 13.80
CA GLN A 387 15.77 -20.52 12.43
C GLN A 387 16.87 -19.62 11.88
N ARG A 388 16.84 -18.32 12.20
CA ARG A 388 17.92 -17.39 11.86
C ARG A 388 19.24 -17.78 12.54
N LEU A 389 19.20 -18.11 13.83
CA LEU A 389 20.37 -18.60 14.58
C LEU A 389 20.90 -19.93 14.04
N ALA A 390 20.05 -20.90 13.72
CA ALA A 390 20.47 -22.18 13.16
C ALA A 390 21.20 -22.00 11.82
N LYS A 391 20.65 -21.16 10.93
CA LYS A 391 21.31 -20.76 9.68
C LYS A 391 22.62 -20.03 9.93
N PHE A 392 22.66 -19.12 10.90
CA PHE A 392 23.87 -18.41 11.28
C PHE A 392 24.98 -19.37 11.74
N LYS A 393 24.64 -20.29 12.66
CA LYS A 393 25.56 -21.32 13.16
C LYS A 393 26.15 -22.15 12.01
N GLN A 394 25.31 -22.52 11.05
CA GLN A 394 25.72 -23.28 9.86
C GLN A 394 26.65 -22.46 8.95
N ASN A 395 26.25 -21.23 8.60
CA ASN A 395 26.97 -20.37 7.66
C ASN A 395 28.36 -19.99 8.17
N TYR A 396 28.49 -19.74 9.48
CA TYR A 396 29.74 -19.32 10.11
C TYR A 396 30.46 -20.43 10.87
N GLN A 397 29.99 -21.67 10.76
CA GLN A 397 30.61 -22.87 11.36
C GLN A 397 30.88 -22.73 12.87
N VAL A 398 29.96 -22.09 13.60
CA VAL A 398 30.11 -21.86 15.05
C VAL A 398 29.97 -23.19 15.80
N GLU A 399 30.93 -23.52 16.67
CA GLU A 399 30.90 -24.70 17.53
C GLU A 399 30.09 -24.41 18.82
N ASP A 400 28.95 -25.08 18.97
CA ASP A 400 28.06 -24.96 20.14
C ASP A 400 27.14 -26.18 20.18
N ASP A 401 27.63 -27.26 20.81
CA ASP A 401 26.93 -28.54 20.90
C ASP A 401 25.69 -28.48 21.79
N GLU A 402 25.64 -27.50 22.70
CA GLU A 402 24.50 -27.31 23.61
C GLU A 402 23.37 -26.46 23.00
N PHE A 403 23.57 -25.91 21.80
CA PHE A 403 22.62 -24.98 21.15
C PHE A 403 21.18 -25.50 21.16
N LEU A 404 20.94 -26.69 20.60
CA LEU A 404 19.59 -27.25 20.50
C LEU A 404 18.97 -27.52 21.88
N THR A 405 19.76 -28.02 22.82
CA THR A 405 19.32 -28.28 24.20
C THR A 405 18.93 -26.98 24.91
N ARG A 406 19.69 -25.90 24.69
CA ARG A 406 19.41 -24.57 25.25
C ARG A 406 18.15 -23.97 24.64
N VAL A 407 17.99 -24.02 23.33
CA VAL A 407 16.77 -23.55 22.62
C VAL A 407 15.53 -24.29 23.12
N GLU A 408 15.61 -25.62 23.22
CA GLU A 408 14.51 -26.46 23.73
C GLU A 408 14.09 -26.03 25.15
N ARG A 409 15.07 -25.80 26.05
CA ARG A 409 14.83 -25.33 27.41
C ARG A 409 14.18 -23.95 27.43
N THR A 410 14.67 -23.03 26.59
CA THR A 410 14.13 -21.67 26.46
C THR A 410 12.67 -21.70 26.02
N PHE A 411 12.33 -22.45 24.98
CA PHE A 411 10.95 -22.57 24.51
C PHE A 411 10.03 -23.26 25.53
N LYS A 412 10.50 -24.30 26.24
CA LYS A 412 9.75 -24.93 27.33
C LYS A 412 9.41 -23.94 28.45
N LYS A 413 10.37 -23.10 28.84
CA LYS A 413 10.20 -22.09 29.90
C LYS A 413 9.28 -20.93 29.46
N ALA A 414 9.37 -20.56 28.19
CA ALA A 414 8.63 -19.43 27.63
C ALA A 414 7.16 -19.76 27.36
N TYR A 415 6.80 -21.04 27.19
CA TYR A 415 5.42 -21.45 26.94
C TYR A 415 4.47 -20.90 28.00
N GLN A 416 3.46 -20.17 27.54
CA GLN A 416 2.36 -19.68 28.37
C GLN A 416 1.04 -20.23 27.82
N PRO A 417 0.13 -20.70 28.69
CA PRO A 417 -1.19 -21.13 28.25
C PRO A 417 -1.98 -19.92 27.72
N PRO A 418 -2.90 -20.14 26.75
CA PRO A 418 -3.71 -19.07 26.21
C PRO A 418 -4.56 -18.42 27.32
N SER A 419 -4.34 -17.12 27.56
CA SER A 419 -5.17 -16.28 28.42
C SER A 419 -6.06 -15.38 27.55
N HIS A 420 -7.21 -14.96 28.08
CA HIS A 420 -8.23 -14.22 27.31
C HIS A 420 -7.80 -12.82 26.84
N HIS A 421 -6.64 -12.31 27.24
CA HIS A 421 -6.28 -10.91 26.99
C HIS A 421 -5.05 -10.70 26.12
N PHE A 422 -4.03 -11.57 26.15
CA PHE A 422 -2.88 -11.46 25.22
C PHE A 422 -2.16 -12.83 25.12
N SER A 423 -2.46 -13.62 24.09
CA SER A 423 -1.59 -14.75 23.70
C SER A 423 -0.71 -14.31 22.54
N GLN A 424 0.62 -14.29 22.71
CA GLN A 424 1.54 -14.17 21.57
C GLN A 424 1.67 -15.53 20.88
N PRO A 425 1.09 -15.74 19.69
CA PRO A 425 1.08 -17.04 19.01
C PRO A 425 2.49 -17.60 18.80
N ASP A 426 3.45 -16.68 18.57
CA ASP A 426 4.85 -16.99 18.31
C ASP A 426 5.54 -17.80 19.41
N VAL A 427 5.16 -17.58 20.68
CA VAL A 427 5.74 -18.28 21.84
C VAL A 427 5.04 -19.63 22.07
N MET A 428 3.72 -19.69 21.85
CA MET A 428 2.92 -20.89 22.06
C MET A 428 3.35 -22.02 21.12
N ASP A 429 3.65 -21.67 19.87
CA ASP A 429 3.93 -22.62 18.80
C ASP A 429 5.41 -22.96 18.64
N ALA A 430 6.31 -22.14 19.22
CA ALA A 430 7.75 -22.21 18.96
C ALA A 430 8.34 -23.60 19.22
N LEU A 431 7.98 -24.25 20.32
CA LEU A 431 8.56 -25.55 20.69
C LEU A 431 8.13 -26.67 19.74
N VAL A 432 6.87 -26.68 19.29
CA VAL A 432 6.38 -27.70 18.36
C VAL A 432 7.03 -27.53 17.00
N LEU A 433 7.08 -26.30 16.50
CA LEU A 433 7.77 -26.00 15.24
C LEU A 433 9.26 -26.35 15.32
N PHE A 434 9.91 -26.05 16.45
CA PHE A 434 11.30 -26.44 16.72
C PHE A 434 11.50 -27.97 16.67
N TYR A 435 10.64 -28.75 17.31
CA TYR A 435 10.73 -30.21 17.26
C TYR A 435 10.52 -30.74 15.84
N MET A 436 9.57 -30.20 15.10
CA MET A 436 9.33 -30.57 13.70
C MET A 436 10.55 -30.29 12.82
N ASP A 437 11.16 -29.10 12.96
CA ASP A 437 12.36 -28.67 12.23
C ASP A 437 13.58 -29.57 12.52
N ASN A 438 13.64 -30.15 13.72
CA ASN A 438 14.71 -31.06 14.16
C ASN A 438 14.33 -32.55 14.03
N HIS A 439 13.29 -32.90 13.27
CA HIS A 439 12.82 -34.28 13.08
C HIS A 439 12.44 -35.04 14.38
N LYS A 440 12.10 -34.31 15.45
CA LYS A 440 11.67 -34.84 16.76
C LYS A 440 10.15 -34.91 16.86
N LEU A 441 9.52 -35.61 15.91
CA LEU A 441 8.06 -35.64 15.78
C LEU A 441 7.36 -36.30 16.98
N SER A 442 8.03 -37.24 17.65
CA SER A 442 7.47 -37.88 18.85
C SER A 442 7.32 -36.90 20.01
N GLU A 443 8.34 -36.09 20.26
CA GLU A 443 8.35 -35.06 21.29
C GLU A 443 7.33 -33.95 21.00
N ALA A 444 7.14 -33.61 19.72
CA ALA A 444 6.06 -32.72 19.29
C ALA A 444 4.67 -33.28 19.63
N CYS A 445 4.43 -34.54 19.31
CA CYS A 445 3.18 -35.23 19.65
C CYS A 445 2.92 -35.29 21.17
N ASP A 446 3.95 -35.62 21.95
CA ASP A 446 3.85 -35.68 23.41
C ASP A 446 3.53 -34.31 23.99
N TRP A 447 4.11 -33.23 23.44
CA TRP A 447 3.84 -31.88 23.89
C TRP A 447 2.38 -31.46 23.67
N VAL A 448 1.84 -31.68 22.46
CA VAL A 448 0.47 -31.28 22.11
C VAL A 448 -0.62 -32.16 22.73
N SER A 449 -0.24 -33.29 23.34
CA SER A 449 -1.16 -34.17 24.07
C SER A 449 -1.73 -33.52 25.34
N THR A 450 -0.95 -32.67 25.99
CA THR A 450 -1.30 -32.02 27.28
C THR A 450 -1.42 -30.51 27.18
N ARG A 451 -0.94 -29.90 26.09
CA ARG A 451 -0.86 -28.45 25.92
C ARG A 451 -1.60 -27.98 24.66
N LYS A 452 -2.05 -26.73 24.69
CA LYS A 452 -2.72 -26.09 23.56
C LYS A 452 -1.67 -25.42 22.67
N VAL A 453 -1.88 -25.53 21.37
CA VAL A 453 -1.12 -24.86 20.31
C VAL A 453 -2.10 -24.30 19.29
N SER A 454 -1.63 -23.48 18.35
CA SER A 454 -2.51 -22.94 17.32
C SER A 454 -3.05 -24.04 16.42
N THR A 455 -4.23 -23.80 15.84
CA THR A 455 -4.86 -24.73 14.89
C THR A 455 -3.95 -24.98 13.69
N ASN A 456 -3.25 -23.95 13.19
CA ASN A 456 -2.33 -24.07 12.07
C ASN A 456 -1.18 -25.03 12.36
N VAL A 457 -0.52 -24.88 13.52
CA VAL A 457 0.61 -25.75 13.89
C VAL A 457 0.15 -27.16 14.22
N LEU A 458 -1.02 -27.32 14.83
CA LEU A 458 -1.60 -28.64 15.07
C LEU A 458 -1.88 -29.40 13.77
N LEU A 459 -2.40 -28.71 12.73
CA LEU A 459 -2.61 -29.31 11.41
C LEU A 459 -1.29 -29.64 10.71
N LYS A 460 -0.28 -28.76 10.77
CA LYS A 460 1.06 -29.05 10.22
C LYS A 460 1.68 -30.28 10.85
N LEU A 461 1.56 -30.44 12.17
CA LEU A 461 2.03 -31.62 12.87
C LEU A 461 1.23 -32.87 12.45
N ALA A 462 -0.10 -32.75 12.32
CA ALA A 462 -0.96 -33.84 11.86
C ALA A 462 -0.56 -34.37 10.47
N ASP A 463 -0.27 -33.47 9.54
CA ASP A 463 0.21 -33.80 8.20
C ASP A 463 1.58 -34.51 8.25
N ALA A 464 2.48 -34.04 9.12
CA ALA A 464 3.84 -34.58 9.23
C ALA A 464 3.90 -35.98 9.86
N VAL A 465 2.90 -36.36 10.67
CA VAL A 465 2.90 -37.64 11.41
C VAL A 465 1.93 -38.67 10.85
N VAL A 466 1.33 -38.44 9.68
CA VAL A 466 0.30 -39.32 9.11
C VAL A 466 0.77 -40.77 8.95
N ASP A 467 1.98 -40.97 8.41
CA ASP A 467 2.51 -42.30 8.13
C ASP A 467 2.93 -43.04 9.42
N GLU A 468 3.52 -42.33 10.39
CA GLU A 468 4.07 -42.91 11.62
C GLU A 468 3.03 -43.03 12.76
N LYS A 469 2.09 -42.08 12.86
CA LYS A 469 1.11 -41.94 13.94
C LYS A 469 -0.26 -41.49 13.39
N PRO A 470 -0.94 -42.28 12.54
CA PRO A 470 -2.21 -41.91 11.92
C PRO A 470 -3.34 -41.65 12.95
N ASP A 471 -3.29 -42.28 14.13
CA ASP A 471 -4.22 -42.00 15.23
C ASP A 471 -4.09 -40.54 15.73
N ASN A 472 -2.86 -40.02 15.79
CA ASN A 472 -2.62 -38.63 16.17
C ASN A 472 -3.10 -37.68 15.08
N THR A 473 -2.86 -37.99 13.80
CA THR A 473 -3.37 -37.21 12.68
C THR A 473 -4.88 -37.06 12.75
N LEU A 474 -5.62 -38.16 12.93
CA LEU A 474 -7.08 -38.12 13.09
C LEU A 474 -7.49 -37.24 14.29
N SER A 475 -6.90 -37.49 15.46
CA SER A 475 -7.20 -36.74 16.69
C SER A 475 -6.97 -35.24 16.52
N TYR A 476 -5.87 -34.84 15.89
CA TYR A 476 -5.49 -33.44 15.70
C TYR A 476 -6.44 -32.72 14.73
N TYR A 477 -6.80 -33.36 13.61
CA TYR A 477 -7.80 -32.82 12.70
C TYR A 477 -9.16 -32.63 13.38
N LEU A 478 -9.63 -33.63 14.14
CA LEU A 478 -10.91 -33.55 14.87
C LEU A 478 -10.94 -32.45 15.93
N ARG A 479 -9.81 -32.23 16.63
CA ARG A 479 -9.65 -31.10 17.58
C ARG A 479 -9.84 -29.76 16.88
N VAL A 480 -9.23 -29.57 15.70
CA VAL A 480 -9.34 -28.32 14.94
C VAL A 480 -10.73 -28.15 14.33
N VAL A 481 -11.32 -29.20 13.77
CA VAL A 481 -12.69 -29.21 13.25
C VAL A 481 -13.70 -28.78 14.31
N THR A 482 -13.56 -29.32 15.53
CA THR A 482 -14.39 -28.92 16.69
C THR A 482 -14.31 -27.42 16.95
N VAL A 483 -13.11 -26.83 16.95
CA VAL A 483 -12.90 -25.38 17.14
C VAL A 483 -13.65 -24.56 16.08
N TYR A 484 -13.60 -24.96 14.81
CA TYR A 484 -14.32 -24.25 13.74
C TYR A 484 -15.85 -24.40 13.87
N ILE A 485 -16.37 -25.58 14.21
CA ILE A 485 -17.81 -25.79 14.40
C ILE A 485 -18.35 -24.94 15.57
N GLU A 486 -17.54 -24.69 16.59
CA GLU A 486 -17.92 -23.87 17.74
C GLU A 486 -18.05 -22.37 17.43
N GLN A 487 -17.39 -21.86 16.38
CA GLN A 487 -17.51 -20.45 15.95
C GLN A 487 -18.89 -20.08 15.39
N THR A 488 -19.74 -21.07 15.08
CA THR A 488 -21.17 -20.91 14.78
C THR A 488 -21.51 -19.99 13.60
N ASN A 489 -20.63 -19.89 12.61
CA ASN A 489 -20.86 -19.14 11.37
C ASN A 489 -20.67 -20.06 10.14
N ASN A 490 -21.24 -19.67 9.00
CA ASN A 490 -21.27 -20.53 7.80
C ASN A 490 -19.88 -20.72 7.16
N ASP A 491 -19.01 -19.72 7.24
CA ASP A 491 -17.65 -19.81 6.68
C ASP A 491 -16.81 -20.81 7.48
N ALA A 492 -16.88 -20.76 8.81
CA ALA A 492 -16.23 -21.72 9.69
C ALA A 492 -16.76 -23.15 9.50
N TYR A 493 -18.06 -23.33 9.23
CA TYR A 493 -18.60 -24.65 8.89
C TYR A 493 -18.06 -25.19 7.56
N THR A 494 -17.91 -24.33 6.55
CA THR A 494 -17.28 -24.70 5.27
C THR A 494 -15.83 -25.13 5.49
N SER A 495 -15.04 -24.35 6.24
CA SER A 495 -13.66 -24.69 6.61
C SER A 495 -13.56 -26.01 7.39
N ALA A 496 -14.51 -26.27 8.30
CA ALA A 496 -14.55 -27.53 9.05
C ALA A 496 -14.73 -28.75 8.13
N ILE A 497 -15.58 -28.65 7.11
CA ILE A 497 -15.79 -29.72 6.13
C ILE A 497 -14.57 -29.92 5.24
N GLU A 498 -13.93 -28.83 4.80
CA GLU A 498 -12.69 -28.91 4.01
C GLU A 498 -11.58 -29.63 4.79
N LEU A 499 -11.44 -29.33 6.08
CA LEU A 499 -10.50 -30.03 6.96
C LEU A 499 -10.83 -31.52 7.11
N LEU A 500 -12.12 -31.87 7.25
CA LEU A 500 -12.52 -33.28 7.31
C LEU A 500 -12.20 -34.02 6.01
N ARG A 501 -12.44 -33.40 4.86
CA ARG A 501 -12.11 -33.99 3.55
C ARG A 501 -10.61 -34.18 3.37
N LYS A 502 -9.81 -33.23 3.86
CA LYS A 502 -8.35 -33.38 3.87
C LYS A 502 -7.88 -34.49 4.81
N ALA A 503 -8.48 -34.63 5.99
CA ALA A 503 -8.20 -35.75 6.89
C ALA A 503 -8.55 -37.11 6.24
N GLU A 504 -9.70 -37.18 5.57
CA GLU A 504 -10.14 -38.37 4.84
C GLU A 504 -9.12 -38.80 3.77
N SER A 505 -8.63 -37.84 2.97
CA SER A 505 -7.65 -38.14 1.91
C SER A 505 -6.28 -38.55 2.47
N LEU A 506 -5.84 -37.93 3.57
CA LEU A 506 -4.58 -38.30 4.23
C LEU A 506 -4.63 -39.71 4.82
N LEU A 507 -5.79 -40.17 5.29
CA LEU A 507 -5.98 -41.48 5.91
C LEU A 507 -6.29 -42.61 4.90
N GLU A 508 -6.25 -42.35 3.59
CA GLU A 508 -6.58 -43.36 2.56
C GLU A 508 -5.78 -44.65 2.64
N ARG A 509 -4.51 -44.57 3.06
CA ARG A 509 -3.62 -45.73 3.19
C ARG A 509 -3.72 -46.42 4.56
N HIS A 510 -4.58 -45.92 5.45
CA HIS A 510 -4.71 -46.36 6.83
C HIS A 510 -6.15 -46.81 7.12
N ASP A 511 -6.54 -47.98 6.60
CA ASP A 511 -7.91 -48.50 6.61
C ASP A 511 -8.58 -48.46 8.00
N LYS A 512 -7.83 -48.82 9.06
CA LYS A 512 -8.34 -48.80 10.44
C LYS A 512 -8.72 -47.39 10.88
N GLN A 513 -7.84 -46.42 10.66
CA GLN A 513 -8.06 -45.02 11.04
C GLN A 513 -9.08 -44.34 10.14
N LYS A 514 -9.17 -44.73 8.86
CA LYS A 514 -10.23 -44.28 7.96
C LYS A 514 -11.61 -44.77 8.40
N ALA A 515 -11.73 -46.02 8.85
CA ALA A 515 -12.97 -46.52 9.44
C ALA A 515 -13.34 -45.75 10.73
N GLN A 516 -12.34 -45.47 11.58
CA GLN A 516 -12.53 -44.66 12.78
C GLN A 516 -12.95 -43.23 12.44
N PHE A 517 -12.37 -42.62 11.42
CA PHE A 517 -12.73 -41.29 10.92
C PHE A 517 -14.22 -41.18 10.61
N TYR A 518 -14.80 -42.14 9.87
CA TYR A 518 -16.23 -42.11 9.57
C TYR A 518 -17.10 -42.25 10.83
N SER A 519 -16.68 -43.08 11.79
CA SER A 519 -17.36 -43.19 13.09
C SER A 519 -17.34 -41.86 13.86
N GLU A 520 -16.21 -41.15 13.84
CA GLU A 520 -16.04 -39.85 14.50
C GLU A 520 -16.84 -38.74 13.79
N VAL A 521 -16.91 -38.75 12.45
CA VAL A 521 -17.77 -37.85 11.68
C VAL A 521 -19.24 -38.05 12.02
N ALA A 522 -19.69 -39.30 12.14
CA ALA A 522 -21.04 -39.62 12.58
C ALA A 522 -21.32 -39.11 14.01
N HIS A 523 -20.36 -39.31 14.92
CA HIS A 523 -20.45 -38.80 16.28
C HIS A 523 -20.55 -37.26 16.30
N LEU A 524 -19.70 -36.55 15.56
CA LEU A 524 -19.76 -35.08 15.43
C LEU A 524 -21.12 -34.59 14.91
N ALA A 525 -21.70 -35.27 13.92
CA ALA A 525 -23.02 -34.93 13.39
C ALA A 525 -24.14 -35.09 14.45
N ILE A 526 -24.04 -36.11 15.31
CA ILE A 526 -24.95 -36.32 16.44
C ILE A 526 -24.76 -35.23 17.51
N THR A 527 -23.51 -34.96 17.90
CA THR A 527 -23.15 -33.94 18.91
C THR A 527 -23.66 -32.55 18.51
N TYR A 528 -23.45 -32.17 17.25
CA TYR A 528 -23.80 -30.85 16.74
C TYR A 528 -25.14 -30.80 15.98
N LYS A 529 -26.04 -31.77 16.20
CA LYS A 529 -27.35 -31.86 15.50
C LYS A 529 -28.22 -30.59 15.53
N ARG A 530 -28.04 -29.74 16.56
CA ARG A 530 -28.76 -28.46 16.70
C ARG A 530 -28.26 -27.38 15.72
N LYS A 531 -27.02 -27.48 15.22
CA LYS A 531 -26.44 -26.56 14.23
C LYS A 531 -26.88 -26.96 12.82
N ARG A 532 -28.10 -26.56 12.44
CA ARG A 532 -28.79 -27.02 11.21
C ARG A 532 -27.96 -26.87 9.93
N ASN A 533 -27.23 -25.77 9.76
CA ASN A 533 -26.38 -25.53 8.59
C ASN A 533 -25.19 -26.50 8.54
N MET A 534 -24.53 -26.73 9.69
CA MET A 534 -23.45 -27.72 9.77
C MET A 534 -23.98 -29.15 9.52
N LEU A 535 -25.15 -29.50 10.09
CA LEU A 535 -25.78 -30.80 9.84
C LEU A 535 -26.14 -31.01 8.36
N LYS A 536 -26.57 -29.95 7.67
CA LYS A 536 -26.81 -29.99 6.22
C LYS A 536 -25.52 -30.34 5.46
N LEU A 537 -24.40 -29.72 5.82
CA LEU A 537 -23.10 -30.01 5.20
C LEU A 537 -22.60 -31.43 5.50
N PHE A 538 -22.75 -31.92 6.73
CA PHE A 538 -22.45 -33.32 7.06
C PHE A 538 -23.24 -34.27 6.15
N LYS A 539 -24.55 -34.07 6.02
CA LYS A 539 -25.40 -34.88 5.13
C LYS A 539 -24.99 -34.77 3.66
N GLN A 540 -24.57 -33.60 3.20
CA GLN A 540 -24.15 -33.41 1.81
C GLN A 540 -22.87 -34.19 1.47
N HIS A 541 -21.90 -34.23 2.40
CA HIS A 541 -20.58 -34.79 2.11
C HIS A 541 -20.38 -36.23 2.62
N TYR A 542 -21.10 -36.64 3.67
CA TYR A 542 -20.89 -37.92 4.35
C TYR A 542 -22.17 -38.73 4.55
N ALA A 543 -23.22 -38.53 3.75
CA ALA A 543 -24.52 -39.22 3.88
C ALA A 543 -24.44 -40.75 4.04
N ALA A 544 -23.48 -41.41 3.39
CA ALA A 544 -23.32 -42.86 3.46
C ALA A 544 -22.86 -43.37 4.84
N HIS A 545 -22.42 -42.47 5.72
CA HIS A 545 -21.80 -42.77 7.01
C HIS A 545 -22.52 -42.10 8.19
N LEU A 546 -23.68 -41.47 7.96
CA LEU A 546 -24.54 -40.84 8.98
C LEU A 546 -25.84 -41.60 9.13
#